data_AF-A0A936C2D6-F1
#
_entry.id   AF-A0A936C2D6-F1
#
_cell.length_a   1.000
_cell.length_b   1.000
_cell.length_c   1.000
_cell.angle_alpha   90.00
_cell.angle_beta   90.00
_cell.angle_gamma   90.00
#
_symmetry.space_group_name_H-M   'P 1'
#
loop_
_entity.id
_entity.type
_entity.pdbx_description
1 polymer ?
#
loop_
_entity_poly.entity_id
_entity_poly.type
_entity_poly.pdbx_seq_one_letter_code
_entity_poly.pdbx_strand_id
1 'polypeptide(L)'
;MSLVRQRLKRVLARPRLVLGLIFLTVIPSTYLSVQLFRDVRADIKNLLPDSAESVITAKEFERRFGGWSQLSIIVTSPSSAANRRFSDHLAERIRELPGIRSARNKLGPERAFFTARRHLFVDLEDLEDIRDRIAETIDRGKGSPQNKQID
;
A
#
# COMPACT_ATOMS: atom_id res chain seq x y z
N MET A 1 27.59 2.15 57.83
CA MET A 1 28.17 1.30 56.75
C MET A 1 28.30 -0.21 57.10
N SER A 2 27.84 -0.71 58.26
CA SER A 2 27.99 -2.14 58.65
C SER A 2 26.84 -3.06 58.17
N LEU A 3 25.64 -2.54 57.98
CA LEU A 3 24.45 -3.33 57.63
C LEU A 3 24.51 -3.93 56.22
N VAL A 4 25.14 -3.22 55.27
CA VAL A 4 25.25 -3.64 53.86
C VAL A 4 26.11 -4.90 53.72
N ARG A 5 27.27 -4.93 54.38
CA ARG A 5 28.18 -6.09 54.36
C ARG A 5 27.57 -7.34 54.99
N GLN A 6 26.76 -7.16 56.03
CA GLN A 6 26.10 -8.27 56.72
C GLN A 6 24.96 -8.88 55.90
N ARG A 7 24.22 -8.04 55.14
CA ARG A 7 23.23 -8.51 54.15
C ARG A 7 23.91 -9.22 52.97
N LEU A 8 25.06 -8.71 52.51
CA LEU A 8 25.83 -9.32 51.42
C LEU A 8 26.26 -10.76 51.73
N LYS A 9 26.76 -11.03 52.95
CA LYS A 9 27.15 -12.38 53.37
C LYS A 9 25.98 -13.36 53.40
N ARG A 10 24.77 -12.92 53.77
CA ARG A 10 23.56 -13.78 53.73
C ARG A 10 23.06 -14.06 52.32
N VAL A 11 23.20 -13.08 51.42
CA VAL A 11 22.86 -13.22 49.98
C VAL A 11 23.84 -14.20 49.31
N LEU A 12 25.14 -14.12 49.63
CA LEU A 12 26.17 -15.05 49.15
C LEU A 12 26.08 -16.46 49.77
N ALA A 13 25.51 -16.61 50.97
CA ALA A 13 25.36 -17.91 51.63
C ALA A 13 24.23 -18.78 51.04
N ARG A 14 23.34 -18.22 50.21
CA ARG A 14 22.22 -18.95 49.59
C ARG A 14 22.11 -18.60 48.09
N PRO A 15 23.13 -18.92 47.28
CA PRO A 15 23.20 -18.52 45.87
C PRO A 15 22.01 -19.05 45.05
N ARG A 16 21.47 -20.22 45.40
CA ARG A 16 20.30 -20.82 44.74
C ARG A 16 19.01 -19.99 44.91
N LEU A 17 18.80 -19.36 46.06
CA LEU A 17 17.62 -18.50 46.28
C LEU A 17 17.74 -17.18 45.51
N VAL A 18 18.95 -16.63 45.42
CA VAL A 18 19.22 -15.41 44.66
C VAL A 18 19.03 -15.67 43.16
N LEU A 19 19.58 -16.78 42.65
CA LEU A 19 19.35 -17.24 41.28
C LEU A 19 17.86 -17.48 41.00
N GLY A 20 17.14 -18.12 41.92
CA GLY A 20 15.69 -18.31 41.81
C GLY A 20 14.93 -17.00 41.73
N LEU A 21 15.27 -16.01 42.58
CA LEU A 21 14.63 -14.69 42.57
C LEU A 21 14.93 -13.91 41.28
N ILE A 22 16.17 -13.99 40.77
CA ILE A 22 16.56 -13.38 39.50
C ILE A 22 15.80 -14.02 38.34
N PHE A 23 15.73 -15.35 38.29
CA PHE A 23 14.94 -16.03 37.25
C PHE A 23 13.46 -15.69 37.34
N LEU A 24 12.92 -15.60 38.56
CA LEU A 24 11.52 -15.25 38.80
C LEU A 24 11.19 -13.82 38.33
N THR A 25 12.14 -12.89 38.31
CA THR A 25 11.91 -11.52 37.81
C THR A 25 12.25 -11.38 36.33
N VAL A 26 13.31 -12.04 35.86
CA VAL A 26 13.77 -11.94 34.46
C VAL A 26 12.82 -12.66 33.52
N ILE A 27 12.38 -13.89 33.83
CA ILE A 27 11.48 -14.65 32.95
C ILE A 27 10.20 -13.87 32.62
N PRO A 28 9.40 -13.38 33.60
CA PRO A 28 8.19 -12.64 33.27
C PRO A 28 8.49 -11.30 32.61
N SER A 29 9.53 -10.57 33.02
CA SER A 29 9.91 -9.31 32.36
C SER A 29 10.26 -9.53 30.89
N THR A 30 11.05 -10.55 30.57
CA THR A 30 11.40 -10.88 29.18
C THR A 30 10.17 -11.35 28.42
N TYR A 31 9.31 -12.16 29.02
CA TYR A 31 8.06 -12.61 28.39
C TYR A 31 7.13 -11.43 28.07
N LEU A 32 6.89 -10.55 29.04
CA LEU A 32 6.08 -9.34 28.89
C LEU A 32 6.68 -8.38 27.85
N SER A 33 8.00 -8.18 27.86
CA SER A 33 8.68 -7.39 26.82
C SER A 33 8.49 -7.99 25.44
N VAL A 34 8.70 -9.29 25.26
CA VAL A 34 8.51 -9.95 23.96
C VAL A 34 7.06 -9.86 23.50
N GLN A 35 6.10 -9.98 24.42
CA GLN A 35 4.67 -9.84 24.11
C GLN A 35 4.32 -8.41 23.72
N LEU A 36 4.85 -7.41 24.40
CA LEU A 36 4.64 -6.00 24.10
C LEU A 36 5.26 -5.63 22.75
N PHE A 37 6.52 -6.00 22.53
CA PHE A 37 7.26 -5.71 21.30
C PHE A 37 6.74 -6.48 20.07
N ARG A 38 6.02 -7.59 20.26
CA ARG A 38 5.36 -8.32 19.16
C ARG A 38 4.23 -7.53 18.49
N ASP A 39 3.56 -6.65 19.23
CA ASP A 39 2.39 -5.89 18.76
C ASP A 39 2.64 -4.38 18.85
N VAL A 40 3.91 -3.95 18.77
CA VAL A 40 4.25 -2.53 18.56
C VAL A 40 3.80 -2.16 17.15
N ARG A 41 2.52 -1.82 17.06
CA ARG A 41 1.93 -1.15 15.91
C ARG A 41 2.54 0.24 15.88
N ALA A 42 3.58 0.39 15.06
CA ALA A 42 4.16 1.67 14.67
C ALA A 42 3.18 2.46 13.79
N ASP A 43 1.92 2.55 14.22
CA ASP A 43 0.91 3.37 13.60
C ASP A 43 0.99 4.72 14.30
N ILE A 44 1.40 5.77 13.57
CA ILE A 44 1.51 7.16 14.05
C ILE A 44 0.21 7.60 14.76
N LYS A 45 -0.91 6.95 14.43
CA LYS A 45 -2.22 7.09 15.10
C LYS A 45 -2.16 6.87 16.62
N ASN A 46 -1.31 5.98 17.12
CA ASN A 46 -1.17 5.68 18.55
C ASN A 46 -0.46 6.79 19.35
N LEU A 47 0.10 7.80 18.67
CA LEU A 47 0.64 9.01 19.32
C LEU A 47 -0.45 10.03 19.63
N LEU A 48 -1.65 9.89 19.05
CA LEU A 48 -2.79 10.75 19.29
C LEU A 48 -3.75 10.09 20.28
N PRO A 49 -4.40 10.88 21.16
CA PRO A 49 -5.40 10.35 22.07
C PRO A 49 -6.58 9.76 21.29
N ASP A 50 -7.08 8.62 21.74
CA ASP A 50 -8.18 7.87 21.10
C ASP A 50 -9.48 8.68 20.93
N SER A 51 -9.65 9.76 21.72
CA SER A 51 -10.80 10.67 21.67
C SER A 51 -10.74 11.71 20.54
N ALA A 52 -9.61 11.82 19.83
CA ALA A 52 -9.50 12.75 18.71
C ALA A 52 -10.42 12.30 17.55
N GLU A 53 -11.19 13.24 17.00
CA GLU A 53 -12.12 13.01 15.88
C GLU A 53 -11.42 12.38 14.65
N SER A 54 -10.17 12.74 14.42
CA SER A 54 -9.32 12.17 13.37
C SER A 54 -9.04 10.68 13.57
N VAL A 55 -8.86 10.22 14.81
CA VAL A 55 -8.63 8.81 15.15
C VAL A 55 -9.91 8.00 15.01
N ILE A 56 -11.05 8.56 15.46
CA ILE A 56 -12.38 7.92 15.33
C ILE A 56 -12.73 7.73 13.85
N THR A 57 -12.56 8.79 13.05
CA THR A 57 -12.80 8.75 11.61
C THR A 57 -11.88 7.74 10.94
N ALA A 58 -10.57 7.76 11.23
CA ALA A 58 -9.62 6.79 10.70
C ALA A 58 -9.98 5.35 11.06
N LYS A 59 -10.42 5.08 12.30
CA LYS A 59 -10.87 3.75 12.75
C LYS A 59 -12.14 3.31 12.00
N GLU A 60 -13.09 4.21 11.75
CA GLU A 60 -14.30 3.89 10.99
C GLU A 60 -13.99 3.60 9.51
N PHE A 61 -13.08 4.35 8.90
CA PHE A 61 -12.55 4.06 7.57
C PHE A 61 -11.85 2.69 7.53
N GLU A 62 -11.00 2.40 8.51
CA GLU A 62 -10.31 1.12 8.63
C GLU A 62 -11.29 -0.06 8.80
N ARG A 63 -12.36 0.13 9.58
CA ARG A 63 -13.42 -0.87 9.78
C ARG A 63 -14.21 -1.15 8.51
N ARG A 64 -14.58 -0.11 7.75
CA ARG A 64 -15.40 -0.23 6.54
C ARG A 64 -14.63 -0.74 5.33
N PHE A 65 -13.39 -0.28 5.15
CA PHE A 65 -12.61 -0.55 3.95
C PHE A 65 -11.55 -1.63 4.15
N GLY A 66 -11.31 -2.05 5.41
CA GLY A 66 -10.18 -2.90 5.79
C GLY A 66 -8.88 -2.08 5.86
N GLY A 67 -7.95 -2.47 6.74
CA GLY A 67 -6.64 -1.85 6.95
C GLY A 67 -6.01 -1.25 5.69
N TRP A 68 -5.80 0.06 5.68
CA TRP A 68 -5.19 0.78 4.55
C TRP A 68 -3.66 0.67 4.63
N SER A 69 -3.15 -0.54 4.41
CA SER A 69 -1.71 -0.76 4.25
C SER A 69 -1.40 -0.85 2.75
N GLN A 70 -0.69 0.16 2.24
CA GLN A 70 -0.21 0.17 0.85
C GLN A 70 1.31 0.12 0.85
N LEU A 71 1.87 -0.89 0.20
CA LEU A 71 3.29 -0.98 -0.09
C LEU A 71 3.52 -0.65 -1.57
N SER A 72 4.33 0.36 -1.83
CA SER A 72 4.75 0.71 -3.19
C SER A 72 6.20 0.28 -3.40
N ILE A 73 6.45 -0.54 -4.42
CA ILE A 73 7.77 -1.06 -4.76
C ILE A 73 8.21 -0.45 -6.08
N ILE A 74 9.37 0.21 -6.09
CA ILE A 74 9.96 0.81 -7.28
C ILE A 74 11.10 -0.10 -7.76
N VAL A 75 11.01 -0.56 -9.01
CA VAL A 75 12.00 -1.43 -9.64
C VAL A 75 12.87 -0.60 -10.57
N THR A 76 14.16 -0.54 -10.28
CA THR A 76 15.13 0.26 -11.04
C THR A 76 16.19 -0.63 -11.67
N SER A 77 16.38 -0.46 -12.99
CA SER A 77 17.50 -1.04 -13.74
C SER A 77 17.71 -0.25 -15.04
N PRO A 78 18.88 -0.40 -15.70
CA PRO A 78 19.16 0.23 -16.98
C PRO A 78 18.24 -0.23 -18.13
N SER A 79 17.61 -1.40 -17.99
CA SER A 79 16.74 -1.98 -19.03
C SER A 79 15.27 -1.89 -18.62
N SER A 80 14.50 -1.07 -19.34
CA SER A 80 13.04 -0.99 -19.14
C SER A 80 12.36 -2.36 -19.32
N ALA A 81 12.83 -3.18 -20.26
CA ALA A 81 12.28 -4.51 -20.50
C ALA A 81 12.52 -5.45 -19.30
N ALA A 82 13.70 -5.38 -18.67
CA ALA A 82 14.01 -6.16 -17.48
C ALA A 82 13.14 -5.73 -16.29
N ASN A 83 12.93 -4.42 -16.08
CA ASN A 83 12.06 -3.92 -15.02
C ASN A 83 10.63 -4.42 -15.18
N ARG A 84 10.09 -4.40 -16.41
CA ARG A 84 8.73 -4.89 -16.70
C ARG A 84 8.59 -6.37 -16.38
N ARG A 85 9.53 -7.21 -16.84
CA ARG A 85 9.53 -8.65 -16.56
C ARG A 85 9.62 -8.94 -15.06
N PHE A 86 10.53 -8.27 -14.36
CA PHE A 86 10.66 -8.44 -12.91
C PHE A 86 9.39 -8.01 -12.17
N SER A 87 8.81 -6.87 -12.55
CA SER A 87 7.57 -6.37 -11.96
C SER A 87 6.40 -7.33 -12.19
N ASP A 88 6.34 -8.00 -13.35
CA ASP A 88 5.35 -9.02 -13.67
C ASP A 88 5.47 -10.24 -12.76
N HIS A 89 6.66 -10.83 -12.66
CA HIS A 89 6.89 -11.97 -11.78
C HIS A 89 6.70 -11.62 -10.31
N LEU A 90 7.14 -10.44 -9.87
CA LEU A 90 6.98 -10.00 -8.49
C LEU A 90 5.50 -9.87 -8.11
N ALA A 91 4.70 -9.24 -8.96
CA ALA A 91 3.27 -9.07 -8.71
C ALA A 91 2.54 -10.42 -8.64
N GLU A 92 2.91 -11.38 -9.49
CA GLU A 92 2.35 -12.73 -9.49
C GLU A 92 2.65 -13.46 -8.18
N ARG A 93 3.91 -13.45 -7.73
CA ARG A 93 4.31 -14.06 -6.44
C ARG A 93 3.66 -13.41 -5.24
N ILE A 94 3.52 -12.08 -5.22
CA ILE A 94 2.89 -11.38 -4.10
C ILE A 94 1.40 -11.68 -4.01
N ARG A 95 0.70 -11.91 -5.14
CA ARG A 95 -0.73 -12.26 -5.12
C ARG A 95 -1.01 -13.60 -4.44
N GLU A 96 -0.04 -14.51 -4.41
CA GLU A 96 -0.18 -15.82 -3.79
C GLU A 96 0.00 -15.78 -2.26
N LEU A 97 0.47 -14.67 -1.71
CA LEU A 97 0.75 -14.56 -0.28
C LEU A 97 -0.52 -14.34 0.55
N PRO A 98 -0.65 -15.00 1.72
CA PRO A 98 -1.78 -14.79 2.61
C PRO A 98 -1.80 -13.35 3.14
N GLY A 99 -2.98 -12.74 3.21
CA GLY A 99 -3.18 -11.39 3.73
C GLY A 99 -3.01 -10.26 2.69
N ILE A 100 -2.66 -10.58 1.44
CA ILE A 100 -2.62 -9.59 0.36
C ILE A 100 -3.99 -9.52 -0.32
N ARG A 101 -4.64 -8.35 -0.23
CA ARG A 101 -5.93 -8.10 -0.91
C ARG A 101 -5.78 -7.88 -2.41
N SER A 102 -4.75 -7.16 -2.83
CA SER A 102 -4.49 -6.87 -4.23
C SER A 102 -3.03 -6.51 -4.47
N ALA A 103 -2.40 -7.08 -5.49
CA ALA A 103 -1.11 -6.62 -6.00
C ALA A 103 -1.24 -6.26 -7.48
N ARG A 104 -0.96 -4.99 -7.79
CA ARG A 104 -1.09 -4.37 -9.12
C ARG A 104 0.26 -3.81 -9.55
N ASN A 105 0.67 -4.10 -10.78
CA ASN A 105 1.91 -3.56 -11.38
C ASN A 105 1.67 -2.84 -12.71
N LYS A 106 0.46 -2.95 -13.26
CA LYS A 106 0.04 -2.40 -14.56
C LYS A 106 -1.40 -1.91 -14.45
N LEU A 107 -1.71 -0.82 -15.14
CA LEU A 107 -3.08 -0.37 -15.39
C LEU A 107 -3.78 -1.23 -16.45
N GLY A 108 -3.46 -2.51 -16.60
CA GLY A 108 -3.85 -3.31 -17.77
C GLY A 108 -5.36 -3.29 -18.07
N PRO A 109 -6.19 -3.93 -17.22
CA PRO A 109 -7.64 -3.98 -17.43
C PRO A 109 -8.32 -2.62 -17.30
N GLU A 110 -7.84 -1.76 -16.40
CA GLU A 110 -8.39 -0.41 -16.20
C GLU A 110 -8.18 0.45 -17.45
N ARG A 111 -6.96 0.45 -18.00
CA ARG A 111 -6.64 1.18 -19.24
C ARG A 111 -7.42 0.64 -20.42
N ALA A 112 -7.59 -0.67 -20.54
CA ALA A 112 -8.41 -1.25 -21.60
C ALA A 112 -9.88 -0.78 -21.49
N PHE A 113 -10.43 -0.75 -20.28
CA PHE A 113 -11.78 -0.24 -20.01
C PHE A 113 -11.92 1.23 -20.42
N PHE A 114 -11.00 2.10 -19.99
CA PHE A 114 -11.01 3.53 -20.32
C PHE A 114 -10.77 3.76 -21.81
N THR A 115 -9.88 3.00 -22.45
CA THR A 115 -9.61 3.12 -23.88
C THR A 115 -10.83 2.75 -24.71
N ALA A 116 -11.53 1.66 -24.35
CA ALA A 116 -12.75 1.23 -25.02
C ALA A 116 -13.91 2.24 -24.88
N ARG A 117 -13.92 3.03 -23.79
CA ARG A 117 -14.96 4.01 -23.48
C ARG A 117 -14.50 5.45 -23.61
N ARG A 118 -13.37 5.69 -24.27
CA ARG A 118 -12.70 7.01 -24.32
C ARG A 118 -13.65 8.15 -24.68
N HIS A 119 -14.59 7.90 -25.60
CA HIS A 119 -15.56 8.87 -26.09
C HIS A 119 -16.54 9.37 -25.03
N LEU A 120 -16.76 8.60 -23.96
CA LEU A 120 -17.61 8.99 -22.82
C LEU A 120 -16.89 9.90 -21.83
N PHE A 121 -15.58 10.09 -21.99
CA PHE A 121 -14.72 10.88 -21.11
C PHE A 121 -14.08 12.08 -21.84
N VAL A 122 -14.45 12.33 -23.09
CA VAL A 122 -14.05 13.55 -23.82
C VAL A 122 -14.97 14.68 -23.38
N ASP A 123 -14.42 15.89 -23.24
CA ASP A 123 -15.23 17.07 -22.95
C ASP A 123 -16.26 17.32 -24.06
N LEU A 124 -17.42 17.86 -23.68
CA LEU A 124 -18.52 18.04 -24.63
C LEU A 124 -18.12 18.95 -25.80
N GLU A 125 -17.40 20.04 -25.50
CA GLU A 125 -16.91 21.01 -26.50
C GLU A 125 -16.00 20.33 -27.54
N ASP A 126 -15.02 19.53 -27.09
CA ASP A 126 -14.16 18.75 -27.97
C ASP A 126 -14.94 17.77 -28.85
N LEU A 127 -16.01 17.17 -28.30
CA LEU A 127 -16.85 16.22 -29.03
C LEU A 127 -17.69 16.92 -30.12
N GLU A 128 -18.17 18.13 -29.84
CA GLU A 128 -18.88 18.99 -30.79
C GLU A 128 -17.95 19.44 -31.92
N ASP A 129 -16.73 19.87 -31.58
CA ASP A 129 -15.70 20.23 -32.55
C ASP A 129 -15.35 19.06 -33.49
N ILE A 130 -15.19 17.85 -32.93
CA ILE A 130 -14.94 16.64 -33.72
C ILE A 130 -16.13 16.33 -34.64
N ARG A 131 -17.37 16.44 -34.13
CA ARG A 131 -18.59 16.23 -34.92
C ARG A 131 -18.64 17.19 -36.09
N ASP A 132 -18.42 18.48 -35.85
CA ASP A 132 -18.57 19.53 -36.86
C ASP A 132 -17.49 19.42 -37.94
N ARG A 133 -16.25 19.09 -37.57
CA ARG A 133 -15.19 18.77 -38.54
C ARG A 133 -15.51 17.56 -39.43
N ILE A 134 -16.12 16.52 -38.85
CA ILE A 134 -16.53 15.33 -39.62
C ILE A 134 -17.65 15.71 -40.60
N ALA A 135 -18.64 16.50 -40.17
CA ALA A 135 -19.73 16.97 -41.00
C ALA A 135 -19.22 17.80 -42.19
N GLU A 136 -18.33 18.76 -41.94
CA GLU A 136 -17.73 19.60 -42.98
C GLU A 136 -16.96 18.76 -44.02
N THR A 137 -16.23 17.74 -43.56
CA THR A 137 -15.48 16.85 -44.46
C THR A 137 -16.41 16.02 -45.35
N ILE A 138 -17.53 15.52 -44.80
CA ILE A 138 -18.53 14.76 -45.55
C ILE A 138 -19.18 15.64 -46.63
N ASP A 139 -19.56 16.87 -46.28
CA ASP A 139 -20.21 17.79 -47.22
C ASP A 139 -19.26 18.22 -48.34
N ARG A 140 -17.97 18.45 -48.04
CA ARG A 140 -16.94 18.70 -49.04
C ARG A 140 -16.73 17.49 -49.99
N GLY A 141 -16.83 16.27 -49.46
CA GLY A 141 -16.76 15.04 -50.24
C GLY A 141 -17.95 14.85 -51.17
N LYS A 142 -19.15 15.29 -50.77
CA LYS A 142 -20.36 15.27 -51.61
C LYS A 142 -20.38 16.39 -52.66
N GLY A 143 -19.68 17.50 -52.41
CA GLY A 143 -19.58 18.65 -53.30
C GLY A 143 -18.54 18.55 -54.42
N SER A 144 -17.74 17.46 -54.48
CA SER A 144 -16.81 17.22 -55.60
C SER A 144 -17.54 16.48 -56.73
N PRO A 145 -17.85 17.13 -57.88
CA PRO A 145 -18.39 16.40 -59.02
C PRO A 145 -17.34 15.43 -59.56
N GLN A 146 -17.76 14.20 -59.82
CA GLN A 146 -17.07 13.29 -60.73
C GLN A 146 -17.01 13.96 -62.11
N ASN A 147 -15.98 14.78 -62.37
CA ASN A 147 -15.60 15.13 -63.73
C ASN A 147 -14.14 14.72 -63.96
N LYS A 148 -13.93 13.42 -64.15
CA LYS A 148 -12.78 12.92 -64.87
C LYS A 148 -13.26 12.66 -66.30
N GLN A 149 -13.22 13.74 -67.09
CA GLN A 149 -13.46 13.71 -68.52
C GLN A 149 -12.35 12.87 -69.16
N ILE A 150 -12.78 11.78 -69.80
CA ILE A 150 -11.99 11.07 -70.80
C ILE A 150 -12.05 11.94 -72.04
N ASP A 151 -10.89 12.44 -72.48
CA ASP A 151 -10.53 12.71 -73.87
C ASP A 151 -9.01 12.67 -73.99
#